data_AF-A0A947JB23-F1
#
_entry.id   AF-A0A947JB23-F1
#
_cell.length_a   1.000
_cell.length_b   1.000
_cell.length_c   1.000
_cell.angle_alpha   90.00
_cell.angle_beta   90.00
_cell.angle_gamma   90.00
#
_symmetry.space_group_name_H-M   'P 1'
#
loop_
_entity.id
_entity.type
_entity.pdbx_description
1 polymer ?
#
loop_
_entity_poly.entity_id
_entity_poly.type
_entity_poly.pdbx_seq_one_letter_code
_entity_poly.pdbx_strand_id
1 'polypeptide(L)'
;MKLLFWRNKEKLSFGLLILIFVSFGVLVLLATTLVVFIKNSDKINSGVENISLEETEGVESLESETPDAVSISYTESLKDLQESVVSGNENKEELVSDIEYFFFETRVPKKLMGDHLKAFFSIKALADDSEVTAKAVVTELKIVIDELLSKI
;
A
#
# COMPACT_ATOMS: atom_id res chain seq x y z
N MET A 1 69.04 -18.57 -4.21
CA MET A 1 68.01 -17.52 -4.10
C MET A 1 67.43 -17.26 -5.49
N LYS A 2 66.23 -17.77 -5.79
CA LYS A 2 65.40 -17.40 -6.95
C LYS A 2 63.95 -17.72 -6.58
N LEU A 3 63.15 -16.67 -6.50
CA LEU A 3 61.72 -16.69 -6.17
C LEU A 3 60.95 -17.44 -7.26
N LEU A 4 60.48 -18.65 -6.96
CA LEU A 4 59.55 -19.43 -7.78
C LEU A 4 58.10 -19.11 -7.39
N PHE A 5 57.77 -17.81 -7.33
CA PHE A 5 56.42 -17.32 -7.00
C PHE A 5 55.80 -16.56 -8.17
N TRP A 6 56.00 -17.06 -9.39
CA TRP A 6 55.31 -16.48 -10.52
C TRP A 6 54.74 -17.54 -11.45
N ARG A 7 53.42 -17.39 -11.64
CA ARG A 7 52.62 -17.88 -12.75
C ARG A 7 51.83 -19.18 -12.51
N ASN A 8 50.91 -19.13 -11.55
CA ASN A 8 49.69 -19.93 -11.67
C ASN A 8 48.85 -19.34 -12.82
N LYS A 9 48.97 -19.90 -14.03
CA LYS A 9 48.12 -19.56 -15.19
C LYS A 9 46.78 -20.28 -15.04
N GLU A 10 46.01 -19.94 -14.02
CA GLU A 10 44.61 -20.36 -14.00
C GLU A 10 43.83 -19.39 -14.88
N LYS A 11 43.25 -19.92 -15.96
CA LYS A 11 42.27 -19.21 -16.77
C LYS A 11 41.08 -18.96 -15.85
N LEU A 12 41.02 -17.77 -15.26
CA LEU A 12 39.87 -17.26 -14.53
C LEU A 12 38.64 -17.58 -15.37
N SER A 13 37.82 -18.51 -14.89
CA SER A 13 36.71 -19.02 -15.70
C SER A 13 35.78 -17.85 -15.98
N PHE A 14 35.32 -17.74 -17.22
CA PHE A 14 34.45 -16.63 -17.64
C PHE A 14 33.22 -16.47 -16.71
N GLY A 15 32.74 -17.58 -16.13
CA GLY A 15 31.68 -17.58 -15.13
C GLY A 15 32.05 -16.88 -13.81
N LEU A 16 33.32 -16.96 -13.38
CA LEU A 16 33.80 -16.28 -12.18
C LEU A 16 33.96 -14.78 -12.41
N LEU A 17 34.34 -14.37 -13.63
CA LEU A 17 34.32 -12.95 -14.03
C LEU A 17 32.89 -12.40 -14.05
N ILE A 18 31.91 -13.12 -14.61
CA ILE A 18 30.50 -12.71 -14.61
C ILE A 18 29.99 -12.56 -13.16
N LEU A 19 30.28 -13.51 -12.28
CA LEU A 19 29.87 -13.45 -10.87
C LEU A 19 30.44 -12.22 -10.14
N ILE A 20 31.69 -11.83 -10.43
CA ILE A 20 32.29 -10.62 -9.86
C ILE A 20 31.59 -9.37 -10.40
N PHE A 21 31.29 -9.30 -11.70
CA PHE A 21 30.58 -8.17 -12.29
C PHE A 21 29.14 -8.03 -11.77
N VAL A 22 28.41 -9.14 -11.63
CA VAL A 22 27.04 -9.14 -11.11
C VAL A 22 27.03 -8.74 -9.63
N SER A 23 27.92 -9.31 -8.82
CA SER A 23 28.00 -8.96 -7.39
C SER A 23 28.42 -7.50 -7.18
N PHE A 24 29.34 -6.98 -7.99
CA PHE A 24 29.69 -5.57 -7.98
C PHE A 24 28.53 -4.67 -8.42
N GLY A 25 27.76 -5.07 -9.44
CA GLY A 25 26.56 -4.35 -9.87
C GLY A 25 25.49 -4.26 -8.78
N VAL A 26 25.23 -5.35 -8.06
CA VAL A 26 24.30 -5.37 -6.91
C VAL A 26 24.79 -4.47 -5.79
N LEU A 27 26.10 -4.45 -5.50
CA LEU A 27 26.68 -3.54 -4.50
C LEU A 27 26.52 -2.06 -4.88
N VAL A 28 26.70 -1.71 -6.16
CA VAL A 28 26.48 -0.35 -6.65
C VAL A 28 25.01 0.04 -6.57
N LEU A 29 24.08 -0.87 -6.87
CA LEU A 29 22.64 -0.63 -6.70
C LEU A 29 22.30 -0.40 -5.22
N LEU A 30 22.81 -1.23 -4.30
CA LEU A 30 22.58 -1.04 -2.87
C LEU A 30 23.15 0.29 -2.35
N ALA A 31 24.37 0.64 -2.78
CA ALA A 31 25.01 1.91 -2.40
C ALA A 31 24.26 3.13 -2.94
N THR A 32 23.81 3.09 -4.19
CA THR A 32 23.02 4.18 -4.79
C THR A 32 21.66 4.34 -4.12
N THR A 33 20.98 3.23 -3.78
CA THR A 33 19.73 3.26 -3.03
C THR A 33 19.92 3.89 -1.65
N LEU A 34 21.01 3.56 -0.95
CA LEU A 34 21.34 4.13 0.35
C LEU A 34 21.66 5.63 0.28
N VAL A 35 22.37 6.08 -0.77
CA VAL A 35 22.65 7.51 -1.00
C VAL A 35 21.38 8.29 -1.33
N VAL A 36 20.45 7.72 -2.11
CA VAL A 36 19.15 8.34 -2.37
C VAL A 36 18.33 8.44 -1.09
N PHE A 37 18.36 7.41 -0.24
CA PHE A 37 17.66 7.42 1.05
C PHE A 37 18.23 8.47 2.01
N ILE A 38 19.55 8.57 2.14
CA ILE A 38 20.23 9.58 2.99
C ILE A 38 20.03 11.00 2.44
N LYS A 39 20.06 11.19 1.11
CA LYS A 39 19.84 12.53 0.53
C LYS A 39 18.38 12.97 0.63
N ASN A 40 17.44 12.03 0.68
CA ASN A 40 16.03 12.31 0.94
C ASN A 40 15.70 12.42 2.43
N SER A 41 16.50 11.87 3.36
CA SER A 41 16.21 11.98 4.80
C SER A 41 16.24 13.42 5.30
N ASP A 42 17.11 14.27 4.75
CA ASP A 42 17.13 15.70 5.09
C ASP A 42 15.87 16.44 4.62
N LYS A 43 15.23 15.98 3.53
CA LYS A 43 13.93 16.49 3.08
C LYS A 43 12.75 15.94 3.88
N ILE A 44 12.87 14.70 4.38
CA ILE A 44 11.85 14.08 5.24
C ILE A 44 11.78 14.83 6.58
N ASN A 45 12.91 15.20 7.19
CA ASN A 45 12.88 15.96 8.45
C ASN A 45 12.23 17.35 8.31
N SER A 46 12.43 18.06 7.19
CA SER A 46 11.76 19.35 6.95
C SER A 46 10.28 19.23 6.56
N GLY A 47 9.85 18.05 6.08
CA GLY A 47 8.44 17.74 5.84
C GLY A 47 7.72 17.33 7.13
N VAL A 48 8.41 16.62 8.02
CA VAL A 48 7.87 16.18 9.32
C VAL A 48 7.77 17.33 10.33
N GLU A 49 8.70 18.30 10.31
CA GLU A 49 8.58 19.49 11.18
C GLU A 49 7.37 20.38 10.84
N ASN A 50 6.94 20.44 9.56
CA ASN A 50 5.73 21.17 9.18
C ASN A 50 4.43 20.37 9.34
N ILE A 51 4.50 19.04 9.47
CA ILE A 51 3.32 18.22 9.84
C ILE A 51 3.07 18.29 11.35
N SER A 52 4.13 18.49 12.15
CA SER A 52 4.02 18.49 13.62
C SER A 52 3.23 19.67 14.23
N LEU A 53 2.90 20.71 13.46
CA LEU A 53 2.10 21.85 13.92
C LEU A 53 0.64 21.83 13.45
N GLU A 54 0.26 20.93 12.52
CA GLU A 54 -1.15 20.66 12.18
C GLU A 54 -1.66 19.33 12.78
N GLU A 55 -0.78 18.41 13.20
CA GLU A 55 -1.18 17.13 13.81
C GLU A 55 -1.55 17.21 15.30
N THR A 56 -1.35 18.34 16.00
CA THR A 56 -1.71 18.46 17.42
C THR A 56 -3.20 18.65 17.71
N GLU A 57 -4.06 18.74 16.69
CA GLU A 57 -5.53 18.69 16.86
C GLU A 57 -6.15 17.33 16.45
N GLY A 58 -5.37 16.40 15.90
CA GLY A 58 -5.85 15.09 15.42
C GLY A 58 -5.47 13.89 16.29
N VAL A 59 -4.69 14.08 17.35
CA VAL A 59 -4.32 13.02 18.32
C VAL A 59 -5.29 13.05 19.51
N GLU A 60 -6.58 13.22 19.26
CA GLU A 60 -7.58 12.71 20.20
C GLU A 60 -7.65 11.19 20.01
N SER A 61 -7.25 10.46 21.04
CA SER A 61 -7.57 9.05 21.23
C SER A 61 -6.86 8.06 20.28
N LEU A 62 -5.59 7.77 20.59
CA LEU A 62 -5.13 6.37 20.64
C LEU A 62 -5.67 5.68 21.91
N GLU A 63 -6.93 5.94 22.30
CA GLU A 63 -7.59 5.08 23.26
C GLU A 63 -7.78 3.73 22.59
N SER A 64 -7.53 2.67 23.34
CA SER A 64 -7.85 1.32 22.92
C SER A 64 -9.34 1.23 22.66
N GLU A 65 -9.77 1.51 21.43
CA GLU A 65 -11.16 1.38 21.02
C GLU A 65 -11.63 -0.01 21.42
N THR A 66 -12.69 -0.04 22.23
CA THR A 66 -13.31 -1.30 22.58
C THR A 66 -13.79 -1.98 21.29
N PRO A 67 -13.93 -3.31 21.26
CA PRO A 67 -14.47 -4.01 20.08
C PRO A 67 -15.79 -3.42 19.56
N ASP A 68 -16.58 -2.82 20.45
CA ASP A 68 -17.84 -2.14 20.11
C ASP A 68 -17.60 -0.79 19.42
N ALA A 69 -16.63 0.01 19.87
CA ALA A 69 -16.26 1.28 19.23
C ALA A 69 -15.73 1.06 17.79
N VAL A 70 -14.91 0.03 17.57
CA VAL A 70 -14.43 -0.33 16.23
C VAL A 70 -15.60 -0.73 15.32
N SER A 71 -16.62 -1.41 15.86
CA SER A 71 -17.79 -1.82 15.07
C SER A 71 -18.68 -0.64 14.69
N ILE A 72 -18.84 0.33 15.59
CA ILE A 72 -19.57 1.58 15.34
C ILE A 72 -18.85 2.40 14.27
N SER A 73 -17.54 2.66 14.46
CA SER A 73 -16.72 3.40 13.49
C SER A 73 -16.72 2.75 12.11
N TYR A 74 -16.63 1.41 12.06
CA TYR A 74 -16.73 0.68 10.80
C TYR A 74 -18.09 0.84 10.11
N THR A 75 -19.18 0.84 10.88
CA THR A 75 -20.54 1.06 10.37
C THR A 75 -20.72 2.46 9.80
N GLU A 76 -20.19 3.48 10.49
CA GLU A 76 -20.23 4.87 10.03
C GLU A 76 -19.41 5.03 8.76
N SER A 77 -18.18 4.51 8.72
CA SER A 77 -17.31 4.53 7.55
C SER A 77 -17.99 3.90 6.31
N LEU A 78 -18.67 2.75 6.49
CA LEU A 78 -19.39 2.11 5.39
C LEU A 78 -20.55 2.95 4.84
N LYS A 79 -21.29 3.65 5.72
CA LYS A 79 -22.37 4.56 5.31
C LYS A 79 -21.82 5.79 4.59
N ASP A 80 -20.73 6.36 5.09
CA ASP A 80 -20.06 7.51 4.48
C ASP A 80 -19.56 7.18 3.07
N LEU A 81 -18.98 5.98 2.88
CA LEU A 81 -18.62 5.50 1.54
C LEU A 81 -19.85 5.33 0.64
N GLN A 82 -20.96 4.82 1.17
CA GLN A 82 -22.18 4.65 0.39
C GLN A 82 -22.77 5.99 -0.07
N GLU A 83 -22.73 7.02 0.80
CA GLU A 83 -23.18 8.38 0.50
C GLU A 83 -22.24 9.11 -0.46
N SER A 84 -20.92 9.00 -0.28
CA SER A 84 -19.94 9.64 -1.16
C SER A 84 -20.04 9.13 -2.59
N VAL A 85 -20.26 7.82 -2.76
CA VAL A 85 -20.37 7.18 -4.06
C VAL A 85 -21.71 7.47 -4.76
N VAL A 86 -22.77 7.81 -4.00
CA VAL A 86 -24.02 8.37 -4.55
C VAL A 86 -23.79 9.79 -5.10
N SER A 87 -22.85 10.52 -4.52
CA SER A 87 -22.65 11.96 -4.73
C SER A 87 -21.71 12.31 -5.88
N GLY A 88 -20.97 11.35 -6.42
CA GLY A 88 -20.36 11.49 -7.73
C GLY A 88 -18.91 11.04 -7.79
N ASN A 89 -18.67 10.09 -8.69
CA ASN A 89 -17.44 10.07 -9.46
C ASN A 89 -17.75 9.43 -10.83
N GLU A 90 -17.73 10.22 -11.90
CA GLU A 90 -17.93 9.70 -13.27
C GLU A 90 -16.66 9.05 -13.80
N ASN A 91 -15.51 9.37 -13.20
CA ASN A 91 -14.22 8.81 -13.53
C ASN A 91 -14.04 7.46 -12.82
N LYS A 92 -13.85 6.40 -13.60
CA LYS A 92 -13.72 5.02 -13.09
C LYS A 92 -12.43 4.83 -12.30
N GLU A 93 -11.32 5.36 -12.81
CA GLU A 93 -10.01 5.21 -12.20
C GLU A 93 -9.93 5.91 -10.84
N GLU A 94 -10.51 7.11 -10.75
CA GLU A 94 -10.59 7.88 -9.51
C GLU A 94 -11.50 7.18 -8.49
N LEU A 95 -12.70 6.73 -8.91
CA LEU A 95 -13.60 5.94 -8.08
C LEU A 95 -12.92 4.69 -7.50
N VAL A 96 -12.18 3.95 -8.32
CA VAL A 96 -11.49 2.73 -7.88
C VAL A 96 -10.37 3.07 -6.89
N SER A 97 -9.63 4.15 -7.11
CA SER A 97 -8.61 4.64 -6.18
C SER A 97 -9.22 5.02 -4.82
N ASP A 98 -10.37 5.70 -4.82
CA ASP A 98 -11.06 6.10 -3.59
C ASP A 98 -11.57 4.88 -2.81
N ILE A 99 -12.12 3.89 -3.52
CA ILE A 99 -12.54 2.61 -2.94
C ILE A 99 -11.32 1.89 -2.36
N GLU A 100 -10.21 1.78 -3.10
CA GLU A 100 -8.98 1.17 -2.60
C GLU A 100 -8.50 1.83 -1.31
N TYR A 101 -8.44 3.17 -1.31
CA TYR A 101 -8.06 3.94 -0.13
C TYR A 101 -8.96 3.63 1.07
N PHE A 102 -10.28 3.61 0.88
CA PHE A 102 -11.23 3.24 1.93
C PHE A 102 -10.94 1.86 2.51
N PHE A 103 -10.79 0.83 1.66
CA PHE A 103 -10.58 -0.54 2.13
C PHE A 103 -9.26 -0.74 2.88
N PHE A 104 -8.23 0.06 2.60
CA PHE A 104 -6.94 -0.05 3.30
C PHE A 104 -6.85 0.78 4.58
N GLU A 105 -7.50 1.94 4.62
CA GLU A 105 -7.45 2.86 5.77
C GLU A 105 -8.53 2.57 6.82
N THR A 106 -9.59 1.83 6.46
CA THR A 106 -10.68 1.55 7.38
C THR A 106 -10.29 0.51 8.42
N ARG A 107 -10.54 0.82 9.70
CA ARG A 107 -10.42 -0.15 10.79
C ARG A 107 -11.59 -1.13 10.74
N VAL A 108 -11.28 -2.41 10.66
CA VAL A 108 -12.30 -3.47 10.51
C VAL A 108 -12.38 -4.34 11.76
N PRO A 109 -13.59 -4.64 12.27
CA PRO A 109 -13.77 -5.63 13.32
C PRO A 109 -13.16 -6.97 12.91
N LYS A 110 -12.38 -7.60 13.81
CA LYS A 110 -11.65 -8.84 13.52
C LYS A 110 -12.52 -9.95 12.92
N LYS A 111 -13.80 -10.02 13.30
CA LYS A 111 -14.77 -11.01 12.80
C LYS A 111 -15.17 -10.79 11.34
N LEU A 112 -15.08 -9.55 10.85
CA LEU A 112 -15.52 -9.13 9.52
C LEU A 112 -14.37 -8.91 8.54
N MET A 113 -13.11 -8.96 8.99
CA MET A 113 -11.93 -8.79 8.13
C MET A 113 -11.95 -9.70 6.88
N GLY A 114 -12.41 -10.95 7.02
CA GLY A 114 -12.54 -11.86 5.88
C GLY A 114 -13.57 -11.40 4.86
N ASP A 115 -14.75 -10.97 5.31
CA ASP A 115 -15.81 -10.44 4.45
C ASP A 115 -15.39 -9.12 3.80
N HIS A 116 -14.69 -8.26 4.54
CA HIS A 116 -14.15 -6.99 4.07
C HIS A 116 -13.11 -7.17 2.94
N LEU A 117 -12.14 -8.07 3.12
CA LEU A 117 -11.17 -8.36 2.06
C LEU A 117 -11.83 -9.04 0.84
N LYS A 118 -12.83 -9.89 1.06
CA LYS A 118 -13.60 -10.51 -0.04
C LYS A 118 -14.36 -9.45 -0.83
N ALA A 119 -15.00 -8.52 -0.14
CA ALA A 119 -15.67 -7.36 -0.72
C ALA A 119 -14.71 -6.55 -1.60
N PHE A 120 -13.53 -6.21 -1.08
CA PHE A 120 -12.48 -5.51 -1.82
C PHE A 120 -12.12 -6.23 -3.12
N PHE A 121 -11.79 -7.52 -3.06
CA PHE A 121 -11.39 -8.28 -4.26
C PHE A 121 -12.53 -8.42 -5.28
N SER A 122 -13.79 -8.52 -4.82
CA SER A 122 -14.95 -8.56 -5.72
C SER A 122 -15.05 -7.28 -6.54
N ILE A 123 -14.94 -6.12 -5.87
CA ILE A 123 -14.98 -4.81 -6.53
C ILE A 123 -13.77 -4.62 -7.44
N LYS A 124 -12.57 -4.98 -6.97
CA LYS A 124 -11.34 -4.84 -7.76
C LYS A 124 -11.38 -5.67 -9.04
N ALA A 125 -11.79 -6.94 -8.95
CA ALA A 125 -11.93 -7.81 -10.10
C ALA A 125 -12.95 -7.28 -11.12
N LEU A 126 -14.06 -6.71 -10.65
CA LEU A 126 -15.06 -6.07 -11.50
C LEU A 126 -14.50 -4.80 -12.17
N ALA A 127 -13.73 -4.01 -11.44
CA ALA A 127 -13.14 -2.77 -11.94
C ALA A 127 -12.02 -3.00 -12.97
N ASP A 128 -11.25 -4.09 -12.85
CA ASP A 128 -10.16 -4.43 -13.77
C ASP A 128 -10.66 -4.83 -15.18
N ASP A 129 -11.95 -5.14 -15.33
CA ASP A 129 -12.58 -5.35 -16.64
C ASP A 129 -12.78 -4.01 -17.37
N SER A 130 -12.13 -3.85 -18.52
CA SER A 130 -12.20 -2.63 -19.35
C SER A 130 -13.60 -2.32 -19.90
N GLU A 131 -14.49 -3.31 -19.99
CA GLU A 131 -15.85 -3.13 -20.50
C GLU A 131 -16.82 -2.61 -19.42
N VAL A 132 -16.42 -2.70 -18.14
CA VAL A 132 -17.24 -2.29 -17.00
C VAL A 132 -17.18 -0.78 -16.78
N THR A 133 -18.35 -0.16 -16.63
CA THR A 133 -18.51 1.28 -16.36
C THR A 133 -18.38 1.60 -14.87
N ALA A 134 -18.00 2.85 -14.53
CA ALA A 134 -18.01 3.34 -13.15
C ALA A 134 -19.35 3.09 -12.44
N LYS A 135 -20.48 3.28 -13.15
CA LYS A 135 -21.83 3.04 -12.62
C LYS A 135 -22.06 1.58 -12.18
N ALA A 136 -21.49 0.62 -12.90
CA ALA A 136 -21.58 -0.80 -12.52
C ALA A 136 -20.76 -1.08 -11.26
N VAL A 137 -19.56 -0.51 -11.15
CA VAL A 137 -18.73 -0.57 -9.93
C VAL A 137 -19.48 0.02 -8.73
N VAL A 138 -20.11 1.20 -8.90
CA VAL A 138 -20.96 1.82 -7.85
C VAL A 138 -22.11 0.91 -7.42
N THR A 139 -22.75 0.25 -8.38
CA THR A 139 -23.89 -0.64 -8.09
C THR A 139 -23.45 -1.83 -7.26
N GLU A 140 -22.35 -2.48 -7.67
CA GLU A 140 -21.79 -3.60 -6.92
C GLU A 140 -21.31 -3.17 -5.53
N LEU A 141 -20.65 -2.02 -5.44
CA LEU A 141 -20.18 -1.48 -4.16
C LEU A 141 -21.33 -1.30 -3.18
N LYS A 142 -22.48 -0.79 -3.63
CA LYS A 142 -23.68 -0.66 -2.77
C LYS A 142 -24.17 -2.02 -2.26
N ILE A 143 -24.25 -3.03 -3.13
CA ILE A 143 -24.67 -4.38 -2.75
C ILE A 143 -23.74 -4.96 -1.69
N VAL A 144 -22.43 -4.80 -1.90
CA VAL A 144 -21.40 -5.31 -0.99
C VAL A 144 -21.40 -4.57 0.35
N ILE A 145 -21.58 -3.24 0.35
CA ILE A 145 -21.72 -2.46 1.58
C ILE A 145 -22.97 -2.90 2.35
N ASP A 146 -24.12 -3.06 1.68
CA ASP A 146 -25.35 -3.53 2.32
C ASP A 146 -25.17 -4.93 2.93
N GLU A 147 -24.45 -5.83 2.26
CA GLU A 147 -24.10 -7.15 2.79
C GLU A 147 -23.23 -7.03 4.06
N LEU A 148 -22.21 -6.16 4.05
CA LEU A 148 -21.34 -5.95 5.21
C LEU A 148 -22.10 -5.35 6.40
N LEU A 149 -22.95 -4.34 6.15
CA LEU A 149 -23.80 -3.73 7.17
C LEU A 149 -24.77 -4.74 7.79
N SER A 150 -25.25 -5.73 7.03
CA SER A 150 -26.14 -6.78 7.56
C SER A 150 -25.48 -7.78 8.51
N LYS A 151 -24.14 -7.81 8.56
CA LYS A 151 -23.34 -8.74 9.37
C LYS A 151 -22.77 -8.12 10.66
N ILE A 152 -22.90 -6.81 10.83
CA ILE A 152 -22.53 -6.07 12.04
C ILE A 152 -23.67 -6.18 13.06
#